data_AF-A0A2E5P3V4-F1
#
_entry.id   AF-A0A2E5P3V4-F1
#
_cell.length_a   1.000
_cell.length_b   1.000
_cell.length_c   1.000
_cell.angle_alpha   90.00
_cell.angle_beta   90.00
_cell.angle_gamma   90.00
#
_symmetry.space_group_name_H-M   'P 1'
#
loop_
_entity.id
_entity.type
_entity.pdbx_description
1 polymer ?
#
loop_
_entity_poly.entity_id
_entity_poly.type
_entity_poly.pdbx_seq_one_letter_code
_entity_poly.pdbx_strand_id
1 'polypeptide(L)'
;MEMITVRFAETARSLGRTARLLGLEVPTFRSPPGLCGLQRSIRRRGDSATIAVVVRGRPWGAVVADMVEGIVVVNDLDRKRADTVRSSLWQAVDEPALAA
;
A
#
# COMPACT_ATOMS: atom_id res chain seq x y z
N MET A 1 -13.52 3.02 -15.17
CA MET A 1 -12.09 2.60 -15.14
C MET A 1 -11.23 3.73 -14.57
N GLU A 2 -11.35 4.95 -15.10
CA GLU A 2 -10.59 6.14 -14.69
C GLU A 2 -10.65 6.45 -13.19
N MET A 3 -11.84 6.36 -12.59
CA MET A 3 -12.04 6.57 -11.15
C MET A 3 -11.27 5.58 -10.25
N ILE A 4 -11.05 4.33 -10.72
CA ILE A 4 -10.28 3.31 -9.97
C ILE A 4 -8.78 3.61 -10.02
N THR A 5 -8.28 4.09 -11.15
CA THR A 5 -6.87 4.48 -11.31
C THR A 5 -6.53 5.68 -10.43
N VAL A 6 -7.41 6.69 -10.40
CA VAL A 6 -7.26 7.86 -9.54
C VAL A 6 -7.26 7.45 -8.07
N ARG A 7 -8.27 6.67 -7.64
CA ARG A 7 -8.37 6.15 -6.26
C ARG A 7 -7.13 5.36 -5.84
N PHE A 8 -6.61 4.50 -6.73
CA PHE A 8 -5.36 3.77 -6.47
C PHE A 8 -4.16 4.69 -6.30
N ALA A 9 -4.00 5.69 -7.16
CA ALA A 9 -2.92 6.65 -7.06
C ALA A 9 -3.02 7.50 -5.78
N GLU A 10 -4.22 7.92 -5.39
CA GLU A 10 -4.48 8.67 -4.15
C GLU A 10 -4.15 7.84 -2.92
N THR A 11 -4.64 6.60 -2.83
CA THR A 11 -4.32 5.70 -1.72
C THR A 11 -2.83 5.39 -1.66
N ALA A 12 -2.16 5.14 -2.80
CA ALA A 12 -0.72 4.95 -2.83
C ALA A 12 0.05 6.18 -2.30
N ARG A 13 -0.38 7.39 -2.65
CA ARG A 13 0.22 8.64 -2.14
C ARG A 13 -0.01 8.83 -0.66
N SER A 14 -1.22 8.58 -0.16
CA SER A 14 -1.54 8.71 1.26
C SER A 14 -0.70 7.74 2.09
N LEU A 15 -0.69 6.46 1.71
CA LEU A 15 0.12 5.44 2.38
C LEU A 15 1.62 5.77 2.32
N GLY A 16 2.13 6.24 1.19
CA GLY A 16 3.53 6.64 1.05
C GLY A 16 3.91 7.84 1.92
N ARG A 17 3.00 8.81 2.09
CA ARG A 17 3.19 9.94 3.01
C ARG A 17 3.24 9.46 4.46
N THR A 18 2.30 8.64 4.88
CA THR A 18 2.25 8.10 6.24
C THR A 18 3.45 7.22 6.55
N ALA A 19 3.87 6.35 5.62
CA ALA A 19 5.08 5.54 5.77
C ALA A 19 6.33 6.43 5.99
N ARG A 20 6.48 7.51 5.20
CA ARG A 20 7.58 8.46 5.36
C ARG A 20 7.56 9.15 6.73
N LEU A 21 6.39 9.59 7.20
CA LEU A 21 6.24 10.24 8.52
C LEU A 21 6.58 9.29 9.68
N LEU A 22 6.36 7.99 9.49
CA LEU A 22 6.68 6.95 10.47
C LEU A 22 8.14 6.47 10.39
N GLY A 23 8.95 7.03 9.49
CA GLY A 23 10.37 6.67 9.30
C GLY A 23 10.57 5.34 8.57
N LEU A 24 9.60 4.90 7.77
CA LEU A 24 9.63 3.63 7.04
C LEU A 24 10.20 3.78 5.63
N GLU A 25 10.75 2.70 5.08
CA GLU A 25 10.97 2.56 3.64
C GLU A 25 9.63 2.75 2.92
N VAL A 26 9.63 3.64 1.91
CA VAL A 26 8.44 3.93 1.10
C VAL A 26 8.49 3.09 -0.18
N PRO A 27 7.66 2.04 -0.31
CA PRO A 27 7.65 1.21 -1.49
C PRO A 27 7.01 1.93 -2.68
N THR A 28 7.40 1.52 -3.89
CA THR A 28 6.66 1.87 -5.11
C THR A 28 5.44 0.97 -5.27
N PHE A 29 4.26 1.54 -5.49
CA PHE A 29 3.05 0.78 -5.79
C PHE A 29 2.83 0.61 -7.31
N ARG A 30 2.44 -0.60 -7.73
CA ARG A 30 2.08 -0.93 -9.12
C ARG A 30 0.82 -1.80 -9.20
N SER A 31 0.21 -1.86 -10.37
CA SER A 31 -0.91 -2.76 -10.66
C SER A 31 -0.92 -3.10 -12.16
N PRO A 32 -1.12 -4.37 -12.57
CA PRO A 32 -1.15 -5.59 -11.74
C PRO A 32 0.27 -6.10 -11.43
N PRO A 33 0.42 -7.19 -10.65
CA PRO A 33 1.66 -7.96 -10.59
C PRO A 33 2.09 -8.44 -11.99
N GLY A 34 3.40 -8.49 -12.24
CA GLY A 34 3.96 -9.09 -13.45
C GLY A 34 3.97 -10.62 -13.43
N LEU A 35 3.55 -11.24 -12.32
CA LEU A 35 3.45 -12.68 -12.12
C LEU A 35 1.98 -13.10 -12.22
N CYS A 36 1.66 -13.99 -13.14
CA CYS A 36 0.30 -14.49 -13.34
C CYS A 36 -0.22 -15.25 -12.10
N GLY A 37 -1.51 -15.08 -11.80
CA GLY A 37 -2.20 -15.80 -10.72
C GLY A 37 -2.02 -15.23 -9.31
N LEU A 38 -1.18 -14.21 -9.12
CA LEU A 38 -0.97 -13.59 -7.81
C LEU A 38 -1.86 -12.37 -7.59
N GLN A 39 -2.41 -12.24 -6.38
CA GLN A 39 -3.19 -11.06 -5.97
C GLN A 39 -2.29 -9.90 -5.52
N ARG A 40 -1.13 -10.21 -4.92
CA ARG A 40 -0.04 -9.26 -4.68
C ARG A 40 1.33 -9.90 -4.91
N SER A 41 2.32 -9.07 -5.24
CA SER A 41 3.73 -9.46 -5.27
C SER A 41 4.60 -8.35 -4.69
N ILE A 42 5.69 -8.74 -4.01
CA ILE A 42 6.70 -7.82 -3.51
C ILE A 42 8.02 -8.13 -4.22
N ARG A 43 8.63 -7.13 -4.84
CA ARG A 43 9.95 -7.23 -5.45
C ARG A 43 10.91 -6.29 -4.72
N ARG A 44 11.99 -6.83 -4.16
CA ARG A 44 13.07 -6.05 -3.55
C ARG A 44 14.22 -5.86 -4.55
N ARG A 45 14.80 -4.66 -4.58
CA ARG A 45 15.95 -4.31 -5.41
C ARG A 45 16.84 -3.33 -4.64
N GLY A 46 17.91 -3.84 -4.03
CA GLY A 46 18.69 -3.06 -3.07
C GLY A 46 17.80 -2.53 -1.96
N ASP A 47 17.94 -1.24 -1.65
CA ASP A 47 17.18 -0.54 -0.60
C ASP A 47 15.80 -0.06 -1.07
N SER A 48 15.23 -0.69 -2.10
CA SER A 48 13.93 -0.32 -2.63
C SER A 48 13.03 -1.53 -2.85
N ALA A 49 11.75 -1.37 -2.50
CA ALA A 49 10.72 -2.36 -2.76
C ALA A 49 9.64 -1.84 -3.71
N THR A 50 9.13 -2.74 -4.54
CA THR A 50 7.91 -2.55 -5.32
C THR A 50 6.85 -3.51 -4.84
N ILE A 51 5.68 -2.99 -4.49
CA ILE A 51 4.47 -3.75 -4.17
C ILE A 51 3.54 -3.63 -5.37
N ALA A 52 3.24 -4.75 -6.02
CA ALA A 52 2.25 -4.79 -7.06
C ALA A 52 1.00 -5.52 -6.56
N VAL A 53 -0.19 -4.97 -6.83
CA VAL A 53 -1.48 -5.54 -6.40
C VAL A 53 -2.44 -5.62 -7.56
N VAL A 54 -3.28 -6.65 -7.59
CA VAL A 54 -4.43 -6.71 -8.49
C VAL A 54 -5.49 -5.76 -7.96
N VAL A 55 -6.00 -4.88 -8.82
CA VAL A 55 -7.09 -3.94 -8.49
C VAL A 55 -8.41 -4.35 -9.14
N ARG A 56 -8.37 -4.83 -10.39
CA ARG A 56 -9.58 -5.17 -11.16
C ARG A 56 -10.27 -6.40 -10.58
N GLY A 57 -11.60 -6.32 -10.42
CA GLY A 57 -12.42 -7.44 -9.97
C GLY A 57 -12.29 -7.76 -8.47
N ARG A 58 -11.67 -6.87 -7.68
CA ARG A 58 -11.50 -7.06 -6.25
C ARG A 58 -12.31 -6.04 -5.43
N PRO A 59 -12.81 -6.45 -4.26
CA PRO A 59 -13.30 -5.49 -3.27
C PRO A 59 -12.20 -4.50 -2.92
N TRP A 60 -12.54 -3.21 -2.85
CA TRP A 60 -11.56 -2.16 -2.61
C TRP A 60 -10.77 -2.36 -1.30
N GLY A 61 -11.45 -2.75 -0.23
CA GLY A 61 -10.80 -3.03 1.06
C GLY A 61 -9.72 -4.11 0.97
N ALA A 62 -9.88 -5.10 0.09
CA ALA A 62 -8.86 -6.13 -0.12
C ALA A 62 -7.62 -5.60 -0.86
N VAL A 63 -7.81 -4.62 -1.77
CA VAL A 63 -6.70 -3.92 -2.43
C VAL A 63 -5.90 -3.11 -1.42
N VAL A 64 -6.60 -2.32 -0.58
CA VAL A 64 -5.96 -1.52 0.47
C VAL A 64 -5.25 -2.41 1.47
N ALA A 65 -5.87 -3.51 1.91
CA ALA A 65 -5.24 -4.47 2.82
C ALA A 65 -3.92 -5.00 2.27
N ASP A 66 -3.86 -5.38 0.98
CA ASP A 66 -2.60 -5.83 0.36
C ASP A 66 -1.55 -4.74 0.27
N MET A 67 -1.95 -3.48 0.08
CA MET A 67 -1.04 -2.34 0.07
C MET A 67 -0.46 -2.06 1.47
N VAL A 68 -1.32 -2.07 2.50
CA VAL A 68 -0.94 -1.90 3.91
C VAL A 68 -0.02 -3.01 4.37
N GLU A 69 -0.41 -4.27 4.19
CA GLU A 69 0.42 -5.42 4.57
C GLU A 69 1.72 -5.46 3.77
N GLY A 70 1.71 -4.99 2.52
CA GLY A 70 2.93 -4.84 1.74
C GLY A 70 3.96 -3.91 2.40
N ILE A 71 3.53 -2.75 2.93
CA ILE A 71 4.43 -1.82 3.65
C ILE A 71 4.99 -2.49 4.90
N VAL A 72 4.15 -3.17 5.67
CA VAL A 72 4.57 -3.86 6.90
C VAL A 72 5.62 -4.93 6.60
N VAL A 73 5.39 -5.75 5.55
CA VAL A 73 6.31 -6.82 5.15
C VAL A 73 7.62 -6.29 4.56
N VAL A 74 7.57 -5.18 3.82
CA VAL A 74 8.79 -4.55 3.27
C VAL A 74 9.70 -4.06 4.39
N ASN A 75 9.12 -3.50 5.45
CA ASN A 75 9.86 -2.88 6.55
C ASN A 75 10.25 -3.82 7.70
N ASP A 76 9.93 -5.11 7.59
CA ASP A 76 10.29 -6.17 8.56
C ASP A 76 10.07 -5.78 10.04
N LEU A 77 8.86 -5.25 10.31
CA LEU A 77 8.52 -4.69 11.61
C LEU A 77 8.26 -5.78 12.65
N ASP A 78 8.69 -5.54 13.90
CA ASP A 78 8.29 -6.37 15.03
C ASP A 78 6.76 -6.32 15.26
N ARG A 79 6.24 -7.27 16.03
CA ARG A 79 4.79 -7.43 16.26
C ARG A 79 4.10 -6.15 16.75
N LYS A 80 4.70 -5.43 17.70
CA LYS A 80 4.08 -4.23 18.29
C LYS A 80 4.13 -3.08 17.29
N ARG A 81 5.29 -2.88 16.66
CA ARG A 81 5.46 -1.81 15.68
C ARG A 81 4.57 -2.03 14.46
N ALA A 82 4.44 -3.28 14.00
CA ALA A 82 3.56 -3.64 12.89
C ALA A 82 2.08 -3.31 13.19
N ASP A 83 1.61 -3.58 14.40
CA ASP A 83 0.22 -3.26 14.80
C ASP A 83 -0.07 -1.75 14.81
N THR A 84 0.83 -0.96 15.39
CA THR A 84 0.75 0.51 15.37
C THR A 84 0.80 1.05 13.94
N VAL A 85 1.72 0.56 13.11
CA VAL A 85 1.86 1.00 11.72
C VAL A 85 0.62 0.65 10.90
N ARG A 86 0.04 -0.55 11.04
CA ARG A 86 -1.23 -0.90 10.39
C ARG A 86 -2.32 0.11 10.73
N SER A 87 -2.49 0.40 12.03
CA SER A 87 -3.51 1.34 12.50
C SER A 87 -3.35 2.72 11.87
N SER A 88 -2.12 3.27 11.85
CA SER A 88 -1.85 4.57 11.23
C SER A 88 -2.05 4.57 9.71
N LEU A 89 -1.67 3.49 9.02
CA LEU A 89 -1.85 3.37 7.57
C LEU A 89 -3.33 3.29 7.18
N TRP A 90 -4.15 2.56 7.96
CA TRP A 90 -5.60 2.50 7.75
C TRP A 90 -6.28 3.86 7.97
N GLN A 91 -5.91 4.58 9.05
CA GLN A 91 -6.41 5.93 9.32
C GLN A 91 -6.14 6.88 8.14
N ALA A 92 -4.95 6.79 7.53
CA ALA A 92 -4.59 7.64 6.40
C ALA A 92 -5.38 7.35 5.11
N VAL A 93 -6.02 6.19 5.01
CA VAL A 93 -6.88 5.83 3.86
C VAL A 93 -8.36 6.10 4.15
N ASP A 94 -8.76 6.07 5.42
CA ASP A 94 -10.10 6.39 5.88
C ASP A 94 -10.37 7.90 5.98
N GLU A 95 -9.34 8.74 6.10
CA GLU A 95 -9.52 10.19 5.92
C GLU A 95 -10.02 10.46 4.49
N PRO A 96 -11.29 10.86 4.29
CA PRO A 96 -11.70 11.34 2.98
C PRO A 96 -10.78 12.51 2.62
N ALA A 97 -10.57 12.75 1.34
CA ALA A 97 -9.92 13.95 0.82
C ALA A 97 -10.70 15.22 1.22
N LEU A 98 -10.72 15.55 2.51
CA LEU A 98 -11.31 16.74 3.11
C LEU A 98 -10.26 17.85 3.03
N ALA A 99 -9.83 18.13 1.80
CA ALA A 99 -9.01 19.26 1.39
C ALA A 99 -9.10 19.36 -0.14
N ALA A 100 -10.31 19.60 -0.63
CA ALA A 100 -10.58 20.06 -1.99
C ALA A 100 -11.51 21.27 -1.90
#